data_AF-A0A4R6SET2-F1
#
_entry.id   AF-A0A4R6SET2-F1
#
_cell.length_a   1.000
_cell.length_b   1.000
_cell.length_c   1.000
_cell.angle_alpha   90.00
_cell.angle_beta   90.00
_cell.angle_gamma   90.00
#
_symmetry.space_group_name_H-M   'P 1'
#
loop_
_entity.id
_entity.type
_entity.pdbx_description
1 polymer ?
#
loop_
_entity_poly.entity_id
_entity_poly.type
_entity_poly.pdbx_seq_one_letter_code
_entity_poly.pdbx_strand_id
1 'polypeptide(L)'
;MIDTVTEEQRKSWLPMRALARGADPGALPVFCLPHAGGSASAYRPWLGKVPGAALLPVQPPGRETRLRDETFTEMGALVEELAPIVVDEAAGGPYAVYGHSLGALVAFELVRRIRALGAPEPVHLFLSGCVAPSHCAQDGPKVLGMSEDQVVDMLRKLGGTPEWLLADPGTRAMIMPAVRADFSVKETYVHRDEPPLSTPITVLASTADPRAEHALQDGWRAHTTGGFELHTMVGGHFAVFEQATLTHKYLLEGLRPWLGTAA
;
A
#
# COMPACT_ATOMS: atom_id res chain seq x y z
N MET A 1 2.26 26.00 1.15
CA MET A 1 2.70 25.77 -0.25
C MET A 1 3.34 24.41 -0.27
N ILE A 2 2.92 23.52 -1.18
CA ILE A 2 3.60 22.24 -1.37
C ILE A 2 4.92 22.58 -2.05
N ASP A 3 6.05 22.21 -1.44
CA ASP A 3 7.36 22.41 -2.06
C ASP A 3 7.43 21.66 -3.40
N THR A 4 8.11 22.26 -4.39
CA THR A 4 8.21 21.67 -5.73
C THR A 4 8.94 20.32 -5.64
N VAL A 5 8.24 19.23 -5.98
CA VAL A 5 8.83 17.89 -6.05
C VAL A 5 9.82 17.83 -7.21
N THR A 6 11.07 17.51 -6.91
CA THR A 6 12.09 17.30 -7.95
C THR A 6 11.83 16.02 -8.72
N GLU A 7 12.28 15.96 -9.98
CA GLU A 7 12.17 14.74 -10.79
C GLU A 7 12.99 13.58 -10.19
N GLU A 8 14.07 13.88 -9.45
CA GLU A 8 14.86 12.89 -8.74
C GLU A 8 14.07 12.26 -7.57
N GLN A 9 13.42 13.08 -6.74
CA GLN A 9 12.53 12.58 -5.68
C GLN A 9 11.41 11.72 -6.26
N ARG A 10 10.75 12.19 -7.32
CA ARG A 10 9.68 11.43 -7.97
C ARG A 10 10.17 10.08 -8.49
N LYS A 11 11.31 10.05 -9.19
CA LYS A 11 11.91 8.80 -9.70
C LYS A 11 12.31 7.85 -8.57
N SER A 12 12.80 8.39 -7.46
CA SER A 12 13.16 7.60 -6.28
C SER A 12 11.94 6.89 -5.70
N TRP A 13 10.83 7.61 -5.52
CA TRP A 13 9.59 7.04 -4.97
C TRP A 13 8.80 6.19 -5.97
N LEU A 14 8.90 6.45 -7.27
CA LEU A 14 8.14 5.77 -8.33
C LEU A 14 9.07 5.21 -9.42
N PRO A 15 9.93 4.22 -9.09
CA PRO A 15 11.00 3.77 -9.99
C PRO A 15 10.48 3.09 -11.27
N MET A 16 9.22 2.63 -11.26
CA MET A 16 8.58 1.96 -12.41
C MET A 16 7.63 2.87 -13.19
N ARG A 17 7.58 4.18 -12.87
CA ARG A 17 6.66 5.15 -13.49
C ARG A 17 6.71 5.16 -15.02
N ALA A 18 7.92 5.19 -15.60
CA ALA A 18 8.08 5.23 -17.05
C ALA A 18 7.55 3.96 -17.74
N LEU A 19 7.74 2.80 -17.10
CA LEU A 19 7.21 1.52 -17.59
C LEU A 19 5.68 1.49 -17.49
N ALA A 20 5.12 1.98 -16.38
CA ALA A 20 3.68 2.01 -16.15
C ALA A 20 2.94 2.96 -17.12
N ARG A 21 3.47 4.16 -17.33
CA ARG A 21 2.87 5.20 -18.20
C ARG A 21 3.15 4.97 -19.68
N GLY A 22 4.27 4.33 -20.02
CA GLY A 22 4.66 4.10 -21.42
C GLY A 22 3.69 3.20 -22.19
N ALA A 23 2.86 2.41 -21.49
CA ALA A 23 1.85 1.56 -22.09
C ALA A 23 0.55 2.31 -22.45
N ASP A 24 0.19 3.35 -21.70
CA ASP A 24 -1.02 4.15 -21.91
C ASP A 24 -0.88 5.54 -21.23
N PRO A 25 -0.53 6.58 -21.98
CA PRO A 25 -0.36 7.93 -21.44
C PRO A 25 -1.64 8.56 -20.85
N GLY A 26 -2.83 8.04 -21.18
CA GLY A 26 -4.12 8.51 -20.67
C GLY A 26 -4.66 7.69 -19.50
N ALA A 27 -3.97 6.60 -19.12
CA ALA A 27 -4.45 5.72 -18.07
C ALA A 27 -4.47 6.40 -16.69
N LEU A 28 -5.50 6.04 -15.91
CA LEU A 28 -5.70 6.50 -14.55
C LEU A 28 -4.50 6.06 -13.67
N PRO A 29 -3.78 6.98 -13.00
CA PRO A 29 -2.71 6.62 -12.08
C PRO A 29 -3.28 5.87 -10.87
N VAL A 30 -2.67 4.73 -10.52
CA VAL A 30 -3.00 3.98 -9.30
C VAL A 30 -1.73 3.78 -8.49
N PHE A 31 -1.57 4.48 -7.38
CA PHE A 31 -0.38 4.36 -6.53
C PHE A 31 -0.47 3.09 -5.69
N CYS A 32 0.51 2.18 -5.82
CA CYS A 32 0.49 0.88 -5.15
C CYS A 32 1.50 0.84 -3.99
N LEU A 33 1.02 0.80 -2.75
CA LEU A 33 1.82 0.83 -1.53
C LEU A 33 2.08 -0.60 -1.04
N PRO A 34 3.35 -1.02 -0.89
CA PRO A 34 3.67 -2.39 -0.51
C PRO A 34 3.42 -2.67 0.98
N HIS A 35 3.43 -3.96 1.33
CA HIS A 35 3.42 -4.46 2.69
C HIS A 35 4.77 -4.21 3.40
N ALA A 36 4.82 -4.49 4.70
CA ALA A 36 6.06 -4.40 5.49
C ALA A 36 7.17 -5.29 4.91
N GLY A 37 8.35 -4.73 4.69
CA GLY A 37 9.48 -5.38 4.00
C GLY A 37 9.34 -5.46 2.49
N GLY A 38 8.16 -5.18 1.94
CA GLY A 38 7.89 -5.20 0.50
C GLY A 38 8.35 -3.94 -0.21
N SER A 39 8.64 -4.07 -1.50
CA SER A 39 9.16 -3.01 -2.38
C SER A 39 8.22 -2.76 -3.58
N ALA A 40 8.58 -1.80 -4.43
CA ALA A 40 7.87 -1.54 -5.69
C ALA A 40 7.78 -2.80 -6.57
N SER A 41 8.79 -3.68 -6.52
CA SER A 41 8.83 -4.89 -7.34
C SER A 41 7.74 -5.92 -7.04
N ALA A 42 7.11 -5.86 -5.86
CA ALA A 42 5.94 -6.69 -5.53
C ALA A 42 4.78 -6.52 -6.54
N TYR A 43 4.67 -5.33 -7.14
CA TYR A 43 3.65 -5.00 -8.12
C TYR A 43 4.13 -5.10 -9.57
N ARG A 44 5.39 -5.46 -9.81
CA ARG A 44 5.93 -5.61 -11.18
C ARG A 44 5.12 -6.59 -12.04
N PRO A 45 4.63 -7.75 -11.53
CA PRO A 45 3.80 -8.67 -12.31
C PRO A 45 2.42 -8.09 -12.71
N TRP A 46 1.97 -7.02 -12.05
CA TRP A 46 0.66 -6.39 -12.29
C TRP A 46 0.72 -5.30 -13.36
N LEU A 47 1.91 -4.82 -13.73
CA LEU A 47 2.06 -3.77 -14.74
C LEU A 47 1.44 -4.20 -16.08
N GLY A 48 0.58 -3.34 -16.63
CA GLY A 48 -0.17 -3.62 -17.87
C GLY A 48 -1.26 -4.68 -17.76
N LYS A 49 -1.64 -5.12 -16.55
CA LYS A 49 -2.70 -6.11 -16.32
C LYS A 49 -4.06 -5.53 -15.95
N VAL A 50 -4.13 -4.22 -15.73
CA VAL A 50 -5.36 -3.48 -15.43
C VAL A 50 -5.56 -2.44 -16.54
N PRO A 51 -6.29 -2.76 -17.62
CA PRO A 51 -6.50 -1.84 -18.74
C PRO A 51 -7.07 -0.49 -18.31
N GLY A 52 -6.55 0.60 -18.89
CA GLY A 52 -6.94 1.97 -18.54
C GLY A 52 -6.40 2.48 -17.21
N ALA A 53 -5.62 1.68 -16.47
CA ALA A 53 -4.98 2.07 -15.22
C ALA A 53 -3.44 1.90 -15.29
N ALA A 54 -2.72 2.97 -14.97
CA ALA A 54 -1.27 2.98 -14.83
C ALA A 54 -0.93 2.70 -13.37
N LEU A 55 -0.58 1.45 -13.04
CA LEU A 55 -0.13 1.11 -11.70
C LEU A 55 1.25 1.73 -11.45
N LEU A 56 1.37 2.53 -10.40
CA LEU A 56 2.57 3.24 -9.98
C LEU A 56 3.04 2.67 -8.63
N PRO A 57 3.87 1.60 -8.64
CA PRO A 57 4.40 1.02 -7.42
C PRO A 57 5.28 2.02 -6.68
N VAL A 58 4.97 2.23 -5.40
CA VAL A 58 5.75 3.08 -4.50
C VAL A 58 6.94 2.31 -3.97
N GLN A 59 8.11 2.94 -3.97
CA GLN A 59 9.36 2.41 -3.42
C GLN A 59 9.70 3.12 -2.10
N PRO A 60 9.42 2.48 -0.95
CA PRO A 60 9.83 3.04 0.32
C PRO A 60 11.35 2.87 0.52
N PRO A 61 11.96 3.68 1.41
CA PRO A 61 13.39 3.64 1.67
C PRO A 61 13.85 2.35 2.36
N GLY A 62 15.16 2.12 2.36
CA GLY A 62 15.83 0.96 2.99
C GLY A 62 15.78 -0.33 2.17
N ARG A 63 15.32 -0.27 0.90
CA ARG A 63 15.25 -1.46 0.02
C ARG A 63 15.37 -1.12 -1.46
N GLU A 64 15.85 -2.10 -2.23
CA GLU A 64 16.07 -2.04 -3.68
C GLU A 64 16.82 -0.76 -4.12
N THR A 65 16.24 0.06 -5.00
CA THR A 65 16.87 1.28 -5.53
C THR A 65 17.10 2.35 -4.47
N ARG A 66 16.51 2.19 -3.28
CA ARG A 66 16.63 3.08 -2.11
C ARG A 66 17.26 2.37 -0.91
N LEU A 67 18.08 1.34 -1.15
CA LEU A 67 18.67 0.51 -0.07
C LEU A 67 19.43 1.31 0.99
N ARG A 68 20.07 2.43 0.60
CA ARG A 68 20.88 3.26 1.50
C ARG A 68 20.12 4.43 2.12
N ASP A 69 18.87 4.64 1.72
CA ASP A 69 18.04 5.73 2.22
C ASP A 69 17.58 5.41 3.65
N GLU A 70 17.47 6.44 4.48
CA GLU A 70 16.97 6.32 5.85
C GLU A 70 15.51 5.86 5.86
N THR A 71 15.23 4.86 6.69
CA THR A 71 13.89 4.27 6.84
C THR A 71 13.03 5.06 7.80
N PHE A 72 11.74 5.19 7.50
CA PHE A 72 10.77 5.74 8.44
C PHE A 72 10.39 4.72 9.51
N THR A 73 10.21 5.20 10.74
CA THR A 73 9.76 4.42 11.90
C THR A 73 8.42 4.90 12.46
N GLU A 74 7.86 5.98 11.90
CA GLU A 74 6.60 6.60 12.27
C GLU A 74 5.73 6.90 11.03
N MET A 75 4.43 6.64 11.14
CA MET A 75 3.47 6.85 10.03
C MET A 75 3.42 8.30 9.53
N GLY A 76 3.40 9.26 10.47
CA GLY A 76 3.28 10.68 10.14
C GLY A 76 4.42 11.17 9.25
N ALA A 77 5.66 10.84 9.60
CA ALA A 77 6.84 11.21 8.81
C ALA A 77 6.80 10.58 7.41
N LEU A 78 6.40 9.30 7.31
CA LEU A 78 6.28 8.61 6.02
C LEU A 78 5.26 9.29 5.09
N VAL A 79 4.05 9.59 5.59
CA VAL A 79 3.01 10.21 4.74
C VAL A 79 3.28 11.69 4.47
N GLU A 80 4.00 12.39 5.34
CA GLU A 80 4.45 13.76 5.12
C GLU A 80 5.35 13.87 3.88
N GLU A 81 6.28 12.93 3.72
CA GLU A 81 7.16 12.91 2.55
C GLU A 81 6.49 12.33 1.29
N LEU A 82 5.60 11.35 1.45
CA LEU A 82 4.97 10.70 0.30
C LEU A 82 3.83 11.52 -0.32
N ALA A 83 3.06 12.28 0.48
CA ALA A 83 1.90 13.01 -0.01
C ALA A 83 2.23 14.04 -1.12
N PRO A 84 3.27 14.88 -1.01
CA PRO A 84 3.68 15.78 -2.09
C PRO A 84 3.96 15.05 -3.40
N ILE A 85 4.63 13.88 -3.33
CA ILE A 85 4.97 13.08 -4.51
C ILE A 85 3.71 12.61 -5.25
N VAL A 86 2.73 12.12 -4.49
CA VAL A 86 1.47 11.60 -5.04
C VAL A 86 0.64 12.74 -5.65
N VAL A 87 0.51 13.87 -4.94
CA VAL A 87 -0.23 15.04 -5.41
C VAL A 87 0.39 15.60 -6.69
N ASP A 88 1.70 15.73 -6.71
CA ASP A 88 2.41 16.28 -7.86
C ASP A 88 2.33 15.32 -9.07
N GLU A 89 2.47 14.02 -8.86
CA GLU A 89 2.32 13.02 -9.94
C GLU A 89 0.88 12.91 -10.47
N ALA A 90 -0.13 13.14 -9.63
CA ALA A 90 -1.52 13.22 -10.06
C ALA A 90 -1.79 14.48 -10.89
N ALA A 91 -0.99 15.55 -10.71
CA ALA A 91 -1.09 16.81 -11.44
C ALA A 91 -2.52 17.42 -11.45
N GLY A 92 -3.25 17.26 -10.35
CA GLY A 92 -4.64 17.71 -10.19
C GLY A 92 -5.69 16.86 -10.93
N GLY A 93 -5.28 15.80 -11.63
CA GLY A 93 -6.17 14.84 -12.28
C GLY A 93 -6.70 13.76 -11.34
N PRO A 94 -7.64 12.92 -11.81
CA PRO A 94 -8.11 11.78 -11.04
C PRO A 94 -6.99 10.76 -10.86
N TYR A 95 -6.93 10.13 -9.69
CA TYR A 95 -6.00 9.06 -9.36
C TYR A 95 -6.62 8.16 -8.29
N ALA A 96 -6.12 6.93 -8.18
CA ALA A 96 -6.51 6.00 -7.13
C ALA A 96 -5.30 5.53 -6.31
N VAL A 97 -5.57 4.91 -5.18
CA VAL A 97 -4.53 4.37 -4.29
C VAL A 97 -4.88 2.92 -3.94
N TYR A 98 -3.91 2.02 -4.04
CA TYR A 98 -3.98 0.64 -3.59
C TYR A 98 -2.94 0.41 -2.49
N GLY A 99 -3.34 -0.25 -1.41
CA GLY A 99 -2.41 -0.65 -0.35
C GLY A 99 -2.65 -2.08 0.13
N HIS A 100 -1.55 -2.78 0.45
CA HIS A 100 -1.59 -4.10 1.07
C HIS A 100 -0.89 -4.11 2.43
N SER A 101 -1.54 -4.70 3.45
CA SER A 101 -1.02 -4.83 4.81
C SER A 101 -0.63 -3.46 5.38
N LEU A 102 0.64 -3.26 5.77
CA LEU A 102 1.14 -1.93 6.12
C LEU A 102 0.78 -0.88 5.07
N GLY A 103 0.94 -1.20 3.78
CA GLY A 103 0.61 -0.31 2.68
C GLY A 103 -0.86 0.12 2.65
N ALA A 104 -1.79 -0.70 3.16
CA ALA A 104 -3.21 -0.31 3.29
C ALA A 104 -3.39 0.78 4.36
N LEU A 105 -2.72 0.63 5.51
CA LEU A 105 -2.73 1.63 6.56
C LEU A 105 -2.03 2.93 6.11
N VAL A 106 -0.89 2.81 5.42
CA VAL A 106 -0.20 3.97 4.82
C VAL A 106 -1.09 4.63 3.77
N ALA A 107 -1.80 3.87 2.93
CA ALA A 107 -2.70 4.43 1.93
C ALA A 107 -3.82 5.25 2.57
N PHE A 108 -4.42 4.75 3.66
CA PHE A 108 -5.45 5.49 4.40
C PHE A 108 -4.92 6.82 4.98
N GLU A 109 -3.79 6.78 5.67
CA GLU A 109 -3.19 7.98 6.28
C GLU A 109 -2.62 8.94 5.23
N LEU A 110 -2.13 8.42 4.10
CA LEU A 110 -1.72 9.21 2.94
C LEU A 110 -2.89 10.05 2.42
N VAL A 111 -4.08 9.46 2.26
CA VAL A 111 -5.26 10.21 1.79
C VAL A 111 -5.70 11.27 2.80
N ARG A 112 -5.69 10.96 4.10
CA ARG A 112 -5.92 11.97 5.14
C ARG A 112 -4.92 13.11 5.08
N ARG A 113 -3.64 12.80 4.84
CA ARG A 113 -2.58 13.81 4.71
C ARG A 113 -2.81 14.69 3.48
N ILE A 114 -3.14 14.09 2.33
CA ILE A 114 -3.46 14.80 1.08
C ILE A 114 -4.65 15.75 1.29
N ARG A 115 -5.72 15.28 1.96
CA ARG A 115 -6.86 16.11 2.35
C ARG A 115 -6.43 17.29 3.22
N ALA A 116 -5.57 17.06 4.22
CA ALA A 116 -5.04 18.12 5.09
C ALA A 116 -4.15 19.15 4.34
N LEU A 117 -3.55 18.76 3.21
CA LEU A 117 -2.84 19.69 2.30
C LEU A 117 -3.79 20.52 1.42
N GLY A 118 -5.10 20.25 1.46
CA GLY A 118 -6.09 20.89 0.58
C GLY A 118 -6.03 20.40 -0.87
N ALA A 119 -5.35 19.27 -1.12
CA ALA A 119 -5.26 18.65 -2.43
C ALA A 119 -6.44 17.68 -2.68
N PRO A 120 -6.79 17.39 -3.94
CA PRO A 120 -7.88 16.47 -4.26
C PRO A 120 -7.66 15.06 -3.68
N GLU A 121 -8.67 14.53 -2.98
CA GLU A 121 -8.73 13.12 -2.58
C GLU A 121 -8.73 12.19 -3.81
N PRO A 122 -8.22 10.94 -3.70
CA PRO A 122 -8.30 10.00 -4.80
C PRO A 122 -9.75 9.63 -5.11
N VAL A 123 -9.98 9.24 -6.36
CA VAL A 123 -11.28 8.80 -6.83
C VAL A 123 -11.68 7.43 -6.29
N HIS A 124 -10.71 6.64 -5.81
CA HIS A 124 -10.94 5.33 -5.21
C HIS A 124 -9.76 4.93 -4.31
N LEU A 125 -10.06 4.24 -3.21
CA LEU A 125 -9.08 3.66 -2.29
C LEU A 125 -9.31 2.15 -2.16
N PHE A 126 -8.29 1.36 -2.51
CA PHE A 126 -8.30 -0.09 -2.39
C PHE A 126 -7.40 -0.54 -1.24
N LEU A 127 -7.96 -1.35 -0.35
CA LEU A 127 -7.30 -1.78 0.89
C LEU A 127 -7.34 -3.29 1.00
N SER A 128 -6.25 -3.91 1.44
CA SER A 128 -6.19 -5.36 1.63
C SER A 128 -5.26 -5.76 2.76
N GLY A 129 -5.52 -6.89 3.39
CA GLY A 129 -4.64 -7.47 4.42
C GLY A 129 -4.40 -6.58 5.64
N CYS A 130 -5.33 -5.66 5.95
CA CYS A 130 -5.22 -4.78 7.11
C CYS A 130 -6.60 -4.51 7.69
N VAL A 131 -6.75 -4.63 9.01
CA VAL A 131 -7.96 -4.20 9.71
C VAL A 131 -8.10 -2.68 9.67
N ALA A 132 -9.32 -2.18 9.87
CA ALA A 132 -9.56 -0.75 10.01
C ALA A 132 -8.70 -0.13 11.13
N PRO A 133 -8.30 1.15 11.02
CA PRO A 133 -7.49 1.83 12.03
C PRO A 133 -8.03 1.74 13.46
N SER A 134 -9.36 1.73 13.60
CA SER A 134 -10.09 1.54 14.86
C SER A 134 -9.85 0.17 15.53
N HIS A 135 -9.37 -0.82 14.77
CA HIS A 135 -9.09 -2.19 15.22
C HIS A 135 -7.59 -2.53 15.21
N CYS A 136 -6.68 -1.60 14.89
CA CYS A 136 -5.24 -1.89 14.78
C CYS A 136 -4.61 -2.49 16.06
N ALA A 137 -5.19 -2.25 17.24
CA ALA A 137 -4.75 -2.90 18.48
C ALA A 137 -4.89 -4.43 18.47
N GLN A 138 -5.65 -4.99 17.53
CA GLN A 138 -5.96 -6.42 17.38
C GLN A 138 -5.13 -7.10 16.26
N ASP A 139 -4.17 -6.39 15.65
CA ASP A 139 -3.36 -6.85 14.50
C ASP A 139 -2.22 -7.82 14.91
N GLY A 140 -2.52 -8.85 15.72
CA GLY A 140 -1.58 -9.92 16.03
C GLY A 140 -0.36 -9.53 16.89
N PRO A 141 0.67 -10.39 16.95
CA PRO A 141 1.81 -10.19 17.86
C PRO A 141 2.72 -9.04 17.41
N LYS A 142 3.29 -8.35 18.42
CA LYS A 142 4.28 -7.28 18.26
C LYS A 142 5.65 -7.84 17.88
N VAL A 143 6.21 -7.30 16.81
CA VAL A 143 7.46 -7.67 16.14
C VAL A 143 8.66 -6.92 16.70
N LEU A 144 8.48 -5.70 17.23
CA LEU A 144 9.60 -4.92 17.77
C LEU A 144 10.32 -5.61 18.93
N GLY A 145 9.62 -6.46 19.69
CA GLY A 145 10.20 -7.27 20.77
C GLY A 145 10.77 -8.62 20.34
N MET A 146 10.67 -8.99 19.06
CA MET A 146 11.10 -10.31 18.56
C MET A 146 12.60 -10.36 18.25
N SER A 147 13.22 -11.51 18.50
CA SER A 147 14.52 -11.86 17.94
C SER A 147 14.46 -11.94 16.42
N GLU A 148 15.61 -11.84 15.75
CA GLU A 148 15.64 -11.93 14.29
C GLU A 148 15.03 -13.25 13.77
N ASP A 149 15.36 -14.38 14.38
CA ASP A 149 14.81 -15.68 14.00
C ASP A 149 13.28 -15.74 14.15
N GLN A 150 12.74 -15.10 15.20
CA GLN A 150 11.29 -15.00 15.38
C GLN A 150 10.63 -14.15 14.28
N VAL A 151 11.28 -13.05 13.86
CA VAL A 151 10.81 -12.24 12.72
C VAL A 151 10.85 -13.07 11.44
N VAL A 152 11.93 -13.81 11.18
CA VAL A 152 12.06 -14.68 10.00
C VAL A 152 10.98 -15.75 9.98
N ASP A 153 10.74 -16.43 11.10
CA ASP A 153 9.69 -17.45 11.20
C ASP A 153 8.29 -16.88 10.99
N MET A 154 8.05 -15.67 11.49
CA MET A 154 6.80 -14.94 11.23
C MET A 154 6.66 -14.61 9.73
N LEU A 155 7.68 -14.03 9.09
CA LEU A 155 7.66 -13.71 7.66
C LEU A 155 7.41 -14.96 6.82
N ARG A 156 8.06 -16.08 7.17
CA ARG A 156 7.85 -17.37 6.50
C ARG A 156 6.41 -17.87 6.62
N LYS A 157 5.80 -17.72 7.80
CA LYS A 157 4.39 -18.11 8.04
C LYS A 157 3.40 -17.20 7.32
N LEU A 158 3.67 -15.90 7.27
CA LEU A 158 2.82 -14.95 6.56
C LEU A 158 2.88 -15.18 5.05
N GLY A 159 4.05 -15.55 4.53
CA GLY A 159 4.33 -15.65 3.10
C GLY A 159 4.83 -14.32 2.54
N GLY A 160 4.88 -14.20 1.21
CA GLY A 160 5.24 -12.96 0.51
C GLY A 160 6.73 -12.60 0.49
N THR A 161 7.53 -13.09 1.44
CA THR A 161 9.00 -12.97 1.38
C THR A 161 9.61 -14.24 0.78
N PRO A 162 10.38 -14.16 -0.33
CA PRO A 162 11.03 -15.32 -0.92
C PRO A 162 11.96 -16.06 0.06
N GLU A 163 11.88 -17.41 0.09
CA GLU A 163 12.69 -18.21 1.02
C GLU A 163 14.19 -17.99 0.85
N TRP A 164 14.68 -17.67 -0.35
CA TRP A 164 16.11 -17.40 -0.55
C TRP A 164 16.60 -16.13 0.18
N LEU A 165 15.72 -15.11 0.38
CA LEU A 165 16.02 -13.95 1.24
C LEU A 165 15.98 -14.31 2.72
N LEU A 166 15.12 -15.26 3.07
CA LEU A 166 14.96 -15.75 4.44
C LEU A 166 15.95 -16.86 4.78
N ALA A 167 16.68 -17.46 3.84
CA ALA A 167 17.59 -18.57 4.13
C ALA A 167 19.04 -18.12 4.24
N ASP A 168 19.44 -17.06 3.52
CA ASP A 168 20.81 -16.56 3.50
C ASP A 168 21.04 -15.45 4.55
N PRO A 169 21.97 -15.63 5.51
CA PRO A 169 22.23 -14.64 6.57
C PRO A 169 22.63 -13.26 6.05
N GLY A 170 23.34 -13.18 4.92
CA GLY A 170 23.76 -11.91 4.33
C GLY A 170 22.57 -11.11 3.80
N THR A 171 21.64 -11.78 3.10
CA THR A 171 20.40 -11.17 2.63
C THR A 171 19.46 -10.82 3.77
N ARG A 172 19.34 -11.66 4.81
CA ARG A 172 18.58 -11.34 6.04
C ARG A 172 19.10 -10.05 6.68
N ALA A 173 20.40 -9.97 6.92
CA ALA A 173 21.04 -8.80 7.52
C ALA A 173 20.80 -7.52 6.69
N MET A 174 20.69 -7.65 5.36
CA MET A 174 20.40 -6.54 4.46
C MET A 174 18.95 -6.05 4.57
N ILE A 175 17.97 -6.94 4.66
CA ILE A 175 16.54 -6.55 4.65
C ILE A 175 15.97 -6.25 6.04
N MET A 176 16.54 -6.83 7.10
CA MET A 176 16.00 -6.78 8.45
C MET A 176 15.83 -5.35 9.00
N PRO A 177 16.74 -4.38 8.75
CA PRO A 177 16.53 -3.01 9.19
C PRO A 177 15.24 -2.39 8.64
N ALA A 178 14.98 -2.54 7.34
CA ALA A 178 13.78 -2.01 6.71
C ALA A 178 12.50 -2.74 7.18
N VAL A 179 12.58 -4.06 7.35
CA VAL A 179 11.47 -4.84 7.92
C VAL A 179 11.10 -4.33 9.31
N ARG A 180 12.09 -4.14 10.20
CA ARG A 180 11.85 -3.64 11.56
C ARG A 180 11.33 -2.21 11.57
N ALA A 181 11.82 -1.35 10.69
CA ALA A 181 11.34 0.02 10.55
C ALA A 181 9.86 0.05 10.12
N ASP A 182 9.49 -0.76 9.13
CA ASP A 182 8.10 -0.89 8.67
C ASP A 182 7.16 -1.42 9.79
N PHE A 183 7.61 -2.39 10.60
CA PHE A 183 6.84 -2.82 11.77
C PHE A 183 6.80 -1.76 12.87
N SER A 184 7.83 -0.93 13.01
CA SER A 184 7.80 0.24 13.91
C SER A 184 6.70 1.21 13.49
N VAL A 185 6.60 1.54 12.20
CA VAL A 185 5.54 2.41 11.66
C VAL A 185 4.16 1.88 12.05
N LYS A 186 3.97 0.56 11.95
CA LYS A 186 2.70 -0.10 12.26
C LYS A 186 2.40 -0.16 13.75
N GLU A 187 3.36 -0.54 14.58
CA GLU A 187 3.15 -0.80 16.01
C GLU A 187 3.10 0.46 16.86
N THR A 188 3.72 1.54 16.39
CA THR A 188 3.64 2.87 17.02
C THR A 188 2.46 3.70 16.50
N TYR A 189 1.74 3.20 15.49
CA TYR A 189 0.57 3.87 14.96
C TYR A 189 -0.53 3.97 16.03
N VAL A 190 -1.00 5.20 16.24
CA VAL A 190 -2.15 5.50 17.09
C VAL A 190 -3.19 6.17 16.21
N HIS A 191 -4.33 5.50 16.05
CA HIS A 191 -5.46 6.08 15.34
C HIS A 191 -5.95 7.34 16.04
N ARG A 192 -6.12 8.41 15.26
CA ARG A 192 -6.75 9.65 15.70
C ARG A 192 -8.07 9.79 14.97
N ASP A 193 -9.14 10.02 15.72
CA ASP A 193 -10.46 10.25 15.14
C ASP A 193 -10.44 11.52 14.27
N GLU A 194 -10.95 11.38 13.05
CA GLU A 194 -11.16 12.46 12.09
C GLU A 194 -12.45 12.19 11.30
N PRO A 195 -13.02 13.21 10.64
CA PRO A 195 -14.11 12.99 9.69
C PRO A 195 -13.74 11.91 8.67
N PRO A 196 -14.67 11.00 8.31
CA PRO A 196 -14.45 9.99 7.27
C PRO A 196 -14.02 10.62 5.95
N LEU A 197 -13.34 9.85 5.10
CA LEU A 197 -12.96 10.28 3.75
C LEU A 197 -14.19 10.43 2.85
N SER A 198 -14.10 11.26 1.82
CA SER A 198 -15.11 11.29 0.76
C SER A 198 -14.85 10.23 -0.32
N THR A 199 -13.60 9.76 -0.43
CA THR A 199 -13.17 8.68 -1.33
C THR A 199 -13.94 7.37 -1.11
N PRO A 200 -14.51 6.74 -2.16
CA PRO A 200 -15.02 5.38 -2.11
C PRO A 200 -13.92 4.36 -1.72
N ILE A 201 -14.27 3.41 -0.85
CA ILE A 201 -13.34 2.38 -0.35
C ILE A 201 -13.78 1.00 -0.83
N THR A 202 -12.85 0.25 -1.40
CA THR A 202 -12.99 -1.19 -1.65
C THR A 202 -11.99 -1.97 -0.81
N VAL A 203 -12.49 -2.90 0.00
CA VAL A 203 -11.67 -3.79 0.82
C VAL A 203 -11.61 -5.19 0.19
N LEU A 204 -10.41 -5.73 0.04
CA LEU A 204 -10.15 -7.11 -0.37
C LEU A 204 -9.70 -7.92 0.85
N ALA A 205 -10.63 -8.69 1.41
CA ALA A 205 -10.46 -9.42 2.66
C ALA A 205 -10.17 -10.90 2.42
N SER A 206 -9.08 -11.40 3.01
CA SER A 206 -8.71 -12.81 2.94
C SER A 206 -9.34 -13.62 4.09
N THR A 207 -9.88 -14.79 3.77
CA THR A 207 -10.59 -15.66 4.75
C THR A 207 -9.71 -16.25 5.86
N ALA A 208 -8.41 -16.44 5.62
CA ALA A 208 -7.48 -17.07 6.55
C ALA A 208 -6.26 -16.17 6.83
N ASP A 209 -6.45 -14.85 6.84
CA ASP A 209 -5.40 -13.88 7.14
C ASP A 209 -5.16 -13.75 8.66
N PRO A 210 -3.98 -14.14 9.18
CA PRO A 210 -3.68 -14.08 10.61
C PRO A 210 -3.39 -12.67 11.13
N ARG A 211 -3.24 -11.67 10.25
CA ARG A 211 -2.98 -10.26 10.59
C ARG A 211 -4.19 -9.36 10.37
N ALA A 212 -5.15 -9.82 9.57
CA ALA A 212 -6.33 -9.06 9.22
C ALA A 212 -7.58 -9.94 9.28
N GLU A 213 -8.08 -10.16 10.50
CA GLU A 213 -9.26 -11.01 10.73
C GLU A 213 -10.42 -10.57 9.83
N HIS A 214 -10.96 -11.52 9.07
CA HIS A 214 -12.02 -11.29 8.09
C HIS A 214 -13.25 -10.61 8.71
N ALA A 215 -13.64 -11.03 9.92
CA ALA A 215 -14.78 -10.49 10.64
C ALA A 215 -14.65 -8.99 10.99
N LEU A 216 -13.42 -8.45 11.04
CA LEU A 216 -13.14 -7.06 11.39
C LEU A 216 -13.08 -6.13 10.17
N GLN A 217 -13.18 -6.66 8.94
CA GLN A 217 -12.95 -5.92 7.71
C GLN A 217 -14.07 -4.93 7.36
N ASP A 218 -15.32 -5.18 7.79
CA ASP A 218 -16.42 -4.22 7.61
C ASP A 218 -16.19 -2.92 8.42
N GLY A 219 -15.28 -2.92 9.40
CA GLY A 219 -14.89 -1.71 10.15
C GLY A 219 -14.40 -0.56 9.26
N TRP A 220 -13.88 -0.86 8.06
CA TRP A 220 -13.47 0.16 7.09
C TRP A 220 -14.64 1.02 6.58
N ARG A 221 -15.88 0.53 6.64
CA ARG A 221 -17.09 1.27 6.24
C ARG A 221 -17.25 2.59 7.00
N ALA A 222 -16.83 2.62 8.27
CA ALA A 222 -16.92 3.82 9.11
C ALA A 222 -15.93 4.94 8.69
N HIS A 223 -14.96 4.62 7.82
CA HIS A 223 -13.90 5.54 7.42
C HIS A 223 -14.13 6.21 6.06
N THR A 224 -15.31 6.03 5.45
CA THR A 224 -15.73 6.77 4.26
C THR A 224 -17.20 7.21 4.32
N THR A 225 -17.52 8.37 3.76
CA THR A 225 -18.89 8.76 3.40
C THR A 225 -19.24 8.43 1.95
N GLY A 226 -18.27 7.98 1.16
CA GLY A 226 -18.44 7.50 -0.21
C GLY A 226 -18.99 6.07 -0.27
N GLY A 227 -18.89 5.46 -1.46
CA GLY A 227 -19.24 4.05 -1.64
C GLY A 227 -18.31 3.13 -0.85
N PHE A 228 -18.86 2.04 -0.30
CA PHE A 228 -18.06 1.01 0.38
C PHE A 228 -18.39 -0.38 -0.18
N GLU A 229 -17.36 -1.11 -0.57
CA GLU A 229 -17.44 -2.50 -1.01
C GLU A 229 -16.46 -3.38 -0.25
N LEU A 230 -16.90 -4.59 0.10
CA LEU A 230 -16.07 -5.61 0.73
C LEU A 230 -16.12 -6.89 -0.11
N HIS A 231 -14.99 -7.27 -0.69
CA HIS A 231 -14.83 -8.50 -1.46
C HIS A 231 -14.03 -9.51 -0.64
N THR A 232 -14.49 -10.76 -0.61
CA THR A 232 -13.85 -11.84 0.15
C THR A 232 -13.05 -12.75 -0.78
N MET A 233 -11.82 -13.07 -0.40
CA MET A 233 -10.89 -13.94 -1.12
C MET A 233 -10.54 -15.17 -0.27
N VAL A 234 -10.53 -16.35 -0.89
CA VAL A 234 -10.09 -17.58 -0.22
C VAL A 234 -8.57 -17.60 -0.15
N GLY A 235 -7.98 -17.73 1.04
CA GLY A 235 -6.52 -17.76 1.20
C GLY A 235 -6.02 -16.97 2.41
N GLY A 236 -4.69 -16.89 2.53
CA GLY A 236 -3.99 -16.21 3.62
C GLY A 236 -3.71 -14.72 3.34
N HIS A 237 -2.72 -14.17 4.06
CA HIS A 237 -2.35 -12.76 4.00
C HIS A 237 -2.07 -12.29 2.56
N PHE A 238 -1.32 -13.07 1.77
CA PHE A 238 -0.91 -12.70 0.41
C PHE A 238 -1.86 -13.20 -0.70
N ALA A 239 -3.08 -13.63 -0.37
CA ALA A 239 -4.04 -14.14 -1.36
C ALA A 239 -4.31 -13.13 -2.50
N VAL A 240 -4.24 -11.82 -2.22
CA VAL A 240 -4.39 -10.76 -3.23
C VAL A 240 -3.30 -10.78 -4.30
N PHE A 241 -2.09 -11.23 -3.98
CA PHE A 241 -1.01 -11.40 -4.95
C PHE A 241 -1.05 -12.77 -5.62
N GLU A 242 -1.34 -13.83 -4.85
CA GLU A 242 -1.47 -15.20 -5.34
C GLU A 242 -2.61 -15.34 -6.36
N GLN A 243 -3.68 -14.55 -6.17
CA GLN A 243 -4.86 -14.49 -7.05
C GLN A 243 -4.96 -13.14 -7.76
N ALA A 244 -3.82 -12.64 -8.27
CA ALA A 244 -3.74 -11.31 -8.91
C ALA A 244 -4.83 -11.05 -9.96
N THR A 245 -5.23 -12.04 -10.76
CA THR A 245 -6.32 -11.88 -11.74
C THR A 245 -7.65 -11.47 -11.09
N LEU A 246 -7.99 -12.05 -9.93
CA LEU A 246 -9.19 -11.70 -9.18
C LEU A 246 -9.04 -10.29 -8.56
N THR A 247 -7.87 -9.97 -8.03
CA THR A 247 -7.55 -8.62 -7.55
C THR A 247 -7.72 -7.58 -8.66
N HIS A 248 -7.13 -7.79 -9.83
CA HIS A 248 -7.25 -6.89 -10.99
C HIS A 248 -8.71 -6.70 -11.42
N LYS A 249 -9.53 -7.76 -11.37
CA LYS A 249 -10.97 -7.66 -11.65
C LYS A 249 -11.65 -6.66 -10.70
N TYR A 250 -11.38 -6.75 -9.40
CA TYR A 250 -11.98 -5.82 -8.43
C TYR A 250 -11.46 -4.39 -8.58
N LEU A 251 -10.19 -4.21 -8.97
CA LEU A 251 -9.66 -2.90 -9.33
C LEU A 251 -10.42 -2.32 -10.54
N LEU A 252 -10.65 -3.12 -11.59
CA LEU A 252 -11.41 -2.69 -12.77
C LEU A 252 -12.87 -2.33 -12.43
N GLU A 253 -13.52 -3.10 -11.55
CA GLU A 253 -14.91 -2.84 -11.13
C GLU A 253 -15.02 -1.50 -10.38
N GLY A 254 -14.15 -1.25 -9.39
CA GLY A 254 -14.14 0.00 -8.63
C GLY A 254 -13.76 1.22 -9.49
N LEU A 255 -12.82 1.03 -10.43
CA LEU A 255 -12.34 2.11 -11.30
C LEU A 255 -13.21 2.35 -12.53
N ARG A 256 -14.20 1.51 -12.82
CA ARG A 256 -15.03 1.58 -14.04
C ARG A 256 -15.52 2.99 -14.43
N PRO A 257 -15.94 3.88 -13.50
CA PRO A 257 -16.35 5.24 -13.86
C PRO A 257 -15.23 6.14 -14.42
N TRP A 258 -13.97 5.75 -14.19
CA TRP A 258 -12.77 6.54 -14.45
C TRP A 258 -11.86 5.94 -15.52
N LEU A 259 -12.03 4.66 -15.83
CA LEU A 259 -11.37 4.03 -16.95
C LEU A 259 -12.09 4.53 -18.22
N GLY A 260 -11.36 5.23 -19.09
CA GLY A 260 -11.91 5.67 -20.38
C GLY A 260 -12.61 4.48 -21.05
N THR A 261 -13.80 4.72 -21.61
CA THR A 261 -14.51 3.67 -22.37
C THR A 261 -13.54 3.12 -23.39
N ALA A 262 -13.08 1.88 -23.20
CA ALA A 262 -12.30 1.19 -24.22
C ALA A 262 -13.12 1.29 -25.52
N ALA A 263 -12.58 2.02 -26.49
CA ALA A 263 -13.17 2.19 -27.80
C ALA A 263 -13.25 0.85 -28.54
#